data_AF-X8H0V5-F1
#
_entry.id   AF-X8H0V5-F1
#
_cell.length_a   1.000
_cell.length_b   1.000
_cell.length_c   1.000
_cell.angle_alpha   90.00
_cell.angle_beta   90.00
_cell.angle_gamma   90.00
#
_symmetry.space_group_name_H-M   'P 1'
#
loop_
_entity.id
_entity.type
_entity.pdbx_description
1 polymer ?
#
loop_
_entity_poly.entity_id
_entity_poly.type
_entity_poly.pdbx_seq_one_letter_code
_entity_poly.pdbx_strand_id
1 'polypeptide(L)'
;MSKTLMIKAMVLGAVACAFSATGFAADVQNGHGQGIVDSTTEVNGAKHEAVRSNWMDRTDIKVGTQSKMGKQVSVETLQPLTHYDENSKSVLFVQGGIDKGGQEHKVNYFDGAGGYWYPYDPVTNTVETKRKPERHDETKSLGTVGNIGLGYRQLSKHEHAYIGINVFADRAFSENANRVSGGLEYVAGLNEVRANVYRGLGDIKSQSYSKGVSHLPFPLYGGTASINVYTSQKVLSGYDVSYTRSFKNARWARVHIGAYHWKGLGVSTYSGGTSPISDLNNSSGWQVGTTLQVTPHISLDLRYTSDNKYASGAYGFIKYTLGTPKFAWYGGKHSDDTITNARARMLDKVDRSPMVIGKSYEEFWVIVPRDPGL
;
A
#
# COMPACT_ATOMS: atom_id res chain seq x y z
N MET A 1 24.25 16.15 0.92
CA MET A 1 23.55 14.89 0.56
C MET A 1 22.06 15.10 0.79
N SER A 2 21.18 14.96 -0.22
CA SER A 2 19.74 15.24 -0.03
C SER A 2 19.09 14.16 0.85
N LYS A 3 18.09 14.52 1.67
CA LYS A 3 17.36 13.58 2.55
C LYS A 3 16.83 12.35 1.78
N THR A 4 16.41 12.55 0.54
CA THR A 4 15.95 11.49 -0.37
C THR A 4 17.06 10.50 -0.74
N LEU A 5 18.29 10.99 -0.98
CA LEU A 5 19.45 10.12 -1.28
C LEU A 5 19.87 9.32 -0.05
N MET A 6 19.84 9.93 1.14
CA MET A 6 20.11 9.23 2.41
C MET A 6 19.14 8.07 2.65
N ILE A 7 17.83 8.27 2.43
CA ILE A 7 16.85 7.21 2.69
C ILE A 7 16.94 6.10 1.63
N LYS A 8 17.16 6.44 0.35
CA LYS A 8 17.44 5.43 -0.69
C LYS A 8 18.67 4.59 -0.34
N ALA A 9 19.74 5.23 0.10
CA ALA A 9 20.96 4.55 0.54
C ALA A 9 20.72 3.72 1.81
N MET A 10 19.83 4.14 2.72
CA MET A 10 19.48 3.38 3.91
C MET A 10 18.64 2.14 3.59
N VAL A 11 17.68 2.23 2.65
CA VAL A 11 16.90 1.07 2.19
C VAL A 11 17.78 0.09 1.43
N LEU A 12 18.59 0.58 0.47
CA LEU A 12 19.55 -0.25 -0.25
C LEU A 12 20.60 -0.83 0.69
N GLY A 13 21.05 -0.06 1.69
CA GLY A 13 21.97 -0.49 2.73
C GLY A 13 21.36 -1.56 3.64
N ALA A 14 20.10 -1.42 4.06
CA ALA A 14 19.41 -2.43 4.86
C ALA A 14 19.15 -3.72 4.06
N VAL A 15 18.79 -3.60 2.79
CA VAL A 15 18.68 -4.73 1.85
C VAL A 15 20.05 -5.40 1.66
N ALA A 16 21.12 -4.62 1.43
CA ALA A 16 22.48 -5.12 1.33
C ALA A 16 22.95 -5.78 2.62
N CYS A 17 22.65 -5.21 3.79
CA CYS A 17 22.94 -5.79 5.11
C CYS A 17 22.19 -7.11 5.33
N ALA A 18 20.94 -7.22 4.88
CA ALA A 18 20.19 -8.47 4.94
C ALA A 18 20.84 -9.56 4.05
N PHE A 19 21.40 -9.17 2.90
CA PHE A 19 22.18 -10.07 2.06
C PHE A 19 23.58 -10.37 2.62
N SER A 20 24.30 -9.40 3.19
CA SER A 20 25.67 -9.56 3.68
C SER A 20 25.76 -10.17 5.09
N ALA A 21 24.69 -10.14 5.88
CA ALA A 21 24.58 -10.92 7.12
C ALA A 21 24.69 -12.43 6.84
N THR A 22 24.48 -12.89 5.59
CA THR A 22 24.79 -14.27 5.19
C THR A 22 26.29 -14.56 5.12
N GLY A 23 27.13 -13.53 4.89
CA GLY A 23 28.60 -13.65 4.87
C GLY A 23 29.24 -13.63 6.26
N PHE A 24 28.71 -12.82 7.19
CA PHE A 24 29.19 -12.82 8.58
C PHE A 24 28.70 -14.02 9.40
N ALA A 25 27.58 -14.65 9.00
CA ALA A 25 27.10 -15.90 9.60
C ALA A 25 27.75 -17.16 8.96
N ALA A 26 28.59 -17.00 7.93
CA ALA A 26 29.33 -18.12 7.33
C ALA A 26 30.59 -18.52 8.12
N ASP A 27 31.03 -17.70 9.08
CA ASP A 27 32.28 -17.92 9.84
C ASP A 27 32.08 -18.49 11.26
N VAL A 28 30.88 -18.98 11.58
CA VAL A 28 30.64 -19.72 12.83
C VAL A 28 30.09 -21.11 12.53
N GLN A 29 30.87 -21.88 11.78
CA GLN A 29 30.74 -23.33 11.72
C GLN A 29 32.13 -23.95 11.75
N ASN A 30 32.62 -24.22 12.97
CA ASN A 30 33.37 -25.44 13.29
C ASN A 30 33.57 -25.50 14.81
N GLY A 31 32.59 -26.09 15.49
CA GLY A 31 32.65 -26.47 16.90
C GLY A 31 31.78 -27.70 17.10
N HIS A 32 32.42 -28.85 17.26
CA HIS A 32 31.85 -30.19 17.26
C HIS A 32 31.14 -30.52 18.59
N GLY A 33 29.96 -31.16 18.49
CA GLY A 33 29.46 -32.16 19.45
C GLY A 33 28.64 -31.67 20.65
N GLN A 34 27.33 -31.98 20.64
CA GLN A 34 26.63 -32.41 21.87
C GLN A 34 25.26 -33.05 21.58
N GLY A 35 25.16 -34.34 21.93
CA GLY A 35 23.95 -35.00 22.45
C GLY A 35 22.79 -35.27 21.48
N ILE A 36 22.59 -36.54 21.12
CA ILE A 36 21.29 -37.05 20.66
C ILE A 36 20.33 -36.95 21.86
N VAL A 37 19.66 -35.81 21.99
CA VAL A 37 18.43 -35.67 22.78
C VAL A 37 17.31 -35.64 21.75
N ASP A 38 16.32 -36.48 22.00
CA ASP A 38 15.17 -36.86 21.19
C ASP A 38 14.65 -35.75 20.24
N SER A 39 15.15 -35.76 18.99
CA SER A 39 14.78 -34.77 17.96
C SER A 39 13.28 -34.80 17.63
N THR A 40 12.58 -35.88 17.96
CA THR A 40 11.13 -36.01 17.78
C THR A 40 10.33 -35.17 18.78
N THR A 41 10.76 -35.06 20.05
CA THR A 41 10.06 -34.24 21.05
C THR A 41 10.27 -32.74 20.82
N GLU A 42 11.46 -32.31 20.38
CA GLU A 42 11.70 -30.90 20.04
C GLU A 42 10.94 -30.45 18.77
N VAL A 43 10.89 -31.30 17.75
CA VAL A 43 10.10 -31.04 16.53
C VAL A 43 8.61 -30.97 16.85
N ASN A 44 8.10 -31.89 17.67
CA ASN A 44 6.71 -31.86 18.11
C ASN A 44 6.42 -30.61 18.94
N GLY A 45 7.25 -30.25 19.92
CA GLY A 45 7.06 -29.04 20.73
C GLY A 45 7.09 -27.74 19.92
N ALA A 46 7.98 -27.64 18.93
CA ALA A 46 8.05 -26.47 18.07
C ALA A 46 6.82 -26.35 17.16
N LYS A 47 6.37 -27.46 16.55
CA LYS A 47 5.10 -27.53 15.81
C LYS A 47 3.92 -27.18 16.72
N HIS A 48 3.89 -27.71 17.95
CA HIS A 48 2.86 -27.49 18.95
C HIS A 48 2.66 -26.00 19.29
N GLU A 49 3.73 -25.23 19.32
CA GLU A 49 3.72 -23.81 19.68
C GLU A 49 3.41 -22.89 18.48
N ALA A 50 3.83 -23.24 17.24
CA ALA A 50 3.40 -22.51 16.03
C ALA A 50 1.89 -22.63 15.77
N VAL A 51 1.30 -23.70 16.31
CA VAL A 51 -0.10 -24.06 16.21
C VAL A 51 -0.94 -23.46 17.36
N ARG A 52 -0.42 -23.45 18.59
CA ARG A 52 -1.05 -22.84 19.77
C ARG A 52 -0.87 -21.32 19.87
N SER A 53 -0.69 -20.62 18.74
CA SER A 53 -0.64 -19.16 18.75
C SER A 53 -1.94 -18.60 19.36
N ASN A 54 -1.80 -17.67 20.30
CA ASN A 54 -2.94 -16.98 20.88
C ASN A 54 -3.43 -15.89 19.89
N TRP A 55 -4.64 -15.37 20.09
CA TRP A 55 -5.17 -14.25 19.31
C TRP A 55 -4.25 -13.01 19.39
N MET A 56 -3.50 -12.86 20.48
CA MET A 56 -2.51 -11.80 20.67
C MET A 56 -1.31 -11.93 19.72
N ASP A 57 -0.80 -13.15 19.46
CA ASP A 57 0.30 -13.37 18.51
C ASP A 57 -0.09 -13.00 17.07
N ARG A 58 -1.40 -12.98 16.79
CA ARG A 58 -1.97 -12.68 15.46
C ARG A 58 -2.45 -11.25 15.31
N THR A 59 -2.34 -10.45 16.36
CA THR A 59 -2.78 -9.06 16.36
C THR A 59 -1.58 -8.12 16.32
N ASP A 60 -1.52 -7.31 15.27
CA ASP A 60 -0.45 -6.35 15.07
C ASP A 60 -0.98 -4.93 15.12
N ILE A 61 -0.20 -4.06 15.73
CA ILE A 61 -0.36 -2.62 15.70
C ILE A 61 0.83 -2.06 14.90
N LYS A 62 0.55 -1.43 13.76
CA LYS A 62 1.57 -0.80 12.92
C LYS A 62 1.46 0.70 13.07
N VAL A 63 2.60 1.36 13.30
CA VAL A 63 2.70 2.82 13.34
C VAL A 63 3.89 3.21 12.48
N GLY A 64 3.69 4.14 11.57
CA GLY A 64 4.77 4.55 10.68
C GLY A 64 4.51 5.83 9.95
N THR A 65 5.45 6.17 9.08
CA THR A 65 5.30 7.29 8.18
C THR A 65 5.63 6.88 6.77
N GLN A 66 4.93 7.53 5.87
CA GLN A 66 5.08 7.36 4.46
C GLN A 66 5.24 8.73 3.82
N SER A 67 6.23 8.84 2.93
CA SER A 67 6.42 10.05 2.14
C SER A 67 5.10 10.46 1.47
N LYS A 68 4.73 11.74 1.62
CA LYS A 68 3.49 12.39 1.14
C LYS A 68 2.16 11.95 1.78
N MET A 69 2.12 10.82 2.49
CA MET A 69 0.91 10.35 3.20
C MET A 69 0.90 10.72 4.68
N GLY A 70 2.04 11.11 5.23
CA GLY A 70 2.15 11.48 6.64
C GLY A 70 2.19 10.27 7.57
N LYS A 71 1.58 10.41 8.75
CA LYS A 71 1.54 9.37 9.79
C LYS A 71 0.42 8.37 9.49
N GLN A 72 0.74 7.09 9.55
CA GLN A 72 -0.20 5.99 9.37
C GLN A 72 -0.20 5.10 10.61
N VAL A 73 -1.40 4.62 10.94
CA VAL A 73 -1.61 3.70 12.05
C VAL A 73 -2.56 2.62 11.57
N SER A 74 -2.23 1.35 11.78
CA SER A 74 -3.14 0.25 11.52
C SER A 74 -3.17 -0.76 12.64
N VAL A 75 -4.32 -1.40 12.81
CA VAL A 75 -4.50 -2.55 13.69
C VAL A 75 -5.12 -3.66 12.86
N GLU A 76 -4.48 -4.82 12.84
CA GLU A 76 -4.90 -5.98 12.04
C GLU A 76 -4.81 -7.26 12.86
N THR A 77 -5.85 -8.08 12.78
CA THR A 77 -5.93 -9.38 13.45
C THR A 77 -6.32 -10.47 12.46
N LEU A 78 -5.80 -11.68 12.67
CA LEU A 78 -6.17 -12.88 11.92
C LEU A 78 -6.61 -13.95 12.90
N GLN A 79 -7.73 -14.61 12.61
CA GLN A 79 -8.27 -15.69 13.43
C GLN A 79 -8.57 -16.93 12.58
N PRO A 80 -8.05 -18.11 12.93
CA PRO A 80 -8.45 -19.36 12.29
C PRO A 80 -9.90 -19.68 12.66
N LEU A 81 -10.68 -20.10 11.65
CA LEU A 81 -12.06 -20.55 11.81
C LEU A 81 -12.16 -22.08 11.91
N THR A 82 -11.26 -22.79 11.24
CA THR A 82 -11.13 -24.25 11.36
C THR A 82 -10.14 -24.59 12.47
N HIS A 83 -10.34 -25.75 13.09
CA HIS A 83 -9.32 -26.32 13.96
C HIS A 83 -8.02 -26.43 13.18
N TYR A 84 -6.97 -25.79 13.68
CA TYR A 84 -5.64 -25.83 13.10
C TYR A 84 -4.71 -26.34 14.18
N ASP A 85 -4.26 -27.58 14.01
CA ASP A 85 -3.34 -28.28 14.89
C ASP A 85 -2.03 -28.67 14.16
N GLU A 86 -1.14 -29.41 14.83
CA GLU A 86 0.11 -29.91 14.22
C GLU A 86 -0.12 -30.87 13.06
N ASN A 87 -1.25 -31.56 13.05
CA ASN A 87 -1.62 -32.54 12.03
C ASN A 87 -2.39 -31.90 10.87
N SER A 88 -2.91 -30.69 11.09
CA SER A 88 -3.71 -29.94 10.14
C SER A 88 -2.86 -29.49 8.96
N LYS A 89 -3.37 -29.78 7.76
CA LYS A 89 -2.77 -29.39 6.48
C LYS A 89 -3.56 -28.29 5.78
N SER A 90 -4.61 -27.79 6.41
CA SER A 90 -5.39 -26.69 5.87
C SER A 90 -5.90 -25.80 6.98
N VAL A 91 -6.06 -24.52 6.65
CA VAL A 91 -6.67 -23.56 7.56
C VAL A 91 -7.60 -22.65 6.77
N LEU A 92 -8.82 -22.52 7.25
CA LEU A 92 -9.72 -21.43 6.90
C LEU A 92 -9.56 -20.35 7.97
N PHE A 93 -9.38 -19.10 7.56
CA PHE A 93 -9.19 -17.98 8.48
C PHE A 93 -10.02 -16.77 8.07
N VAL A 94 -10.31 -15.94 9.06
CA VAL A 94 -10.82 -14.59 8.88
C VAL A 94 -9.73 -13.60 9.27
N GLN A 95 -9.61 -12.53 8.50
CA GLN A 95 -8.72 -11.42 8.79
C GLN A 95 -9.53 -10.12 8.79
N GLY A 96 -9.30 -9.30 9.80
CA GLY A 96 -9.96 -8.00 9.93
C GLY A 96 -8.97 -6.95 10.40
N GLY A 97 -9.19 -5.71 9.98
CA GLY A 97 -8.34 -4.61 10.39
C GLY A 97 -8.97 -3.25 10.12
N ILE A 98 -8.42 -2.26 10.80
CA ILE A 98 -8.71 -0.86 10.56
C ILE A 98 -7.40 -0.10 10.45
N ASP A 99 -7.29 0.75 9.44
CA ASP A 99 -6.13 1.57 9.20
C ASP A 99 -6.53 3.02 8.96
N LYS A 100 -5.74 3.94 9.52
CA LYS A 100 -5.68 5.33 9.09
C LYS A 100 -4.61 5.41 8.01
N GLY A 101 -5.02 5.08 6.80
CA GLY A 101 -4.17 4.87 5.63
C GLY A 101 -4.93 5.10 4.33
N GLY A 102 -4.65 4.26 3.33
CA GLY A 102 -5.17 4.39 1.95
C GLY A 102 -4.59 5.60 1.19
N GLN A 103 -4.54 5.52 -0.13
CA GLN A 103 -3.98 6.53 -1.03
C GLN A 103 -5.08 7.28 -1.77
N GLU A 104 -5.07 8.61 -1.66
CA GLU A 104 -5.84 9.50 -2.53
C GLU A 104 -4.88 10.17 -3.51
N HIS A 105 -5.14 9.98 -4.81
CA HIS A 105 -4.47 10.69 -5.90
C HIS A 105 -5.42 11.74 -6.45
N LYS A 106 -5.15 13.01 -6.18
CA LYS A 106 -5.92 14.14 -6.68
C LYS A 106 -5.17 14.83 -7.81
N VAL A 107 -5.85 15.06 -8.93
CA VAL A 107 -5.36 15.90 -10.02
C VAL A 107 -6.25 17.12 -10.11
N ASN A 108 -5.65 18.30 -10.04
CA ASN A 108 -6.33 19.57 -10.28
C ASN A 108 -5.87 20.14 -11.63
N TYR A 109 -6.80 20.64 -12.42
CA TYR A 109 -6.53 21.24 -13.72
C TYR A 109 -7.33 22.52 -13.89
N PHE A 110 -6.66 23.53 -14.44
CA PHE A 110 -7.21 24.87 -14.60
C PHE A 110 -6.98 25.30 -16.03
N ASP A 111 -8.05 25.71 -16.71
CA ASP A 111 -8.03 26.14 -18.11
C ASP A 111 -9.18 27.12 -18.39
N GLY A 112 -9.19 27.74 -19.56
CA GLY A 112 -10.27 28.64 -19.96
C GLY A 112 -10.48 28.71 -21.47
N ALA A 113 -11.68 29.13 -21.86
CA ALA A 113 -12.06 29.39 -23.23
C ALA A 113 -11.11 30.43 -23.86
N GLY A 114 -10.53 30.08 -25.01
CA GLY A 114 -9.51 30.91 -25.66
C GLY A 114 -8.12 30.84 -25.00
N GLY A 115 -7.91 29.97 -24.01
CA GLY A 115 -6.62 29.76 -23.33
C GLY A 115 -6.34 30.73 -22.19
N TYR A 116 -7.32 31.52 -21.75
CA TYR A 116 -7.17 32.52 -20.69
C TYR A 116 -7.99 32.15 -19.45
N TRP A 117 -7.37 32.23 -18.28
CA TRP A 117 -8.06 32.08 -16.99
C TRP A 117 -7.47 33.03 -15.94
N TYR A 118 -8.28 33.37 -14.94
CA TYR A 118 -8.02 34.53 -14.06
C TYR A 118 -8.12 34.17 -12.57
N PRO A 119 -7.14 33.43 -12.01
CA PRO A 119 -7.21 33.02 -10.62
C PRO A 119 -7.14 34.23 -9.68
N TYR A 120 -7.97 34.18 -8.63
CA TYR A 120 -7.90 35.12 -7.52
C TYR A 120 -6.91 34.62 -6.47
N ASP A 121 -5.91 35.43 -6.13
CA ASP A 121 -5.03 35.18 -5.00
C ASP A 121 -5.54 35.91 -3.75
N PRO A 122 -6.04 35.18 -2.72
CA PRO A 122 -6.56 35.78 -1.50
C PRO A 122 -5.46 36.36 -0.58
N VAL A 123 -4.19 36.04 -0.80
CA VAL A 123 -3.07 36.55 0.02
C VAL A 123 -2.64 37.93 -0.46
N THR A 124 -2.55 38.12 -1.78
CA THR A 124 -2.17 39.40 -2.39
C THR A 124 -3.37 40.27 -2.74
N ASN A 125 -4.60 39.73 -2.67
CA ASN A 125 -5.83 40.35 -3.18
C ASN A 125 -5.71 40.80 -4.64
N THR A 126 -4.95 40.04 -5.44
CA THR A 126 -4.75 40.34 -6.87
C THR A 126 -5.30 39.22 -7.75
N VAL A 127 -5.56 39.57 -9.01
CA VAL A 127 -6.01 38.64 -10.03
C VAL A 127 -4.94 38.55 -11.10
N GLU A 128 -4.40 37.35 -11.28
CA GLU A 128 -3.40 37.11 -12.31
C GLU A 128 -4.09 36.72 -13.62
N THR A 129 -3.49 37.07 -14.75
CA THR A 129 -3.93 36.56 -16.06
C THR A 129 -3.01 35.42 -16.46
N LYS A 130 -3.56 34.21 -16.57
CA LYS A 130 -2.80 33.04 -17.00
C LYS A 130 -3.24 32.62 -18.40
N ARG A 131 -2.23 32.29 -19.22
CA ARG A 131 -2.38 31.95 -20.65
C ARG A 131 -2.05 30.48 -20.96
N LYS A 132 -1.69 29.71 -19.94
CA LYS A 132 -1.33 28.31 -20.05
C LYS A 132 -2.19 27.51 -19.07
N PRO A 133 -2.70 26.34 -19.49
CA PRO A 133 -3.35 25.44 -18.55
C PRO A 133 -2.37 24.99 -17.47
N GLU A 134 -2.86 24.85 -16.25
CA GLU A 134 -2.07 24.37 -15.12
C GLU A 134 -2.60 23.04 -14.61
N ARG A 135 -1.68 22.11 -14.30
CA ARG A 135 -1.98 20.80 -13.72
C ARG A 135 -1.20 20.60 -12.44
N HIS A 136 -1.90 20.25 -11.37
CA HIS A 136 -1.33 19.96 -10.06
C HIS A 136 -1.74 18.57 -9.59
N ASP A 137 -0.74 17.69 -9.44
CA ASP A 137 -0.92 16.32 -8.97
C ASP A 137 -0.53 16.23 -7.50
N GLU A 138 -1.43 15.73 -6.67
CA GLU A 138 -1.26 15.59 -5.23
C GLU A 138 -1.61 14.18 -4.76
N THR A 139 -0.80 13.66 -3.85
CA THR A 139 -1.06 12.37 -3.20
C THR A 139 -1.16 12.58 -1.70
N LYS A 140 -2.26 12.15 -1.09
CA LYS A 140 -2.58 12.32 0.34
C LYS A 140 -3.17 11.04 0.94
N SER A 141 -3.20 10.98 2.27
CA SER A 141 -3.91 9.91 3.00
C SER A 141 -5.41 9.97 2.77
N LEU A 142 -5.98 8.82 2.41
CA LEU A 142 -7.41 8.65 2.18
C LEU A 142 -8.22 8.80 3.48
N GLY A 143 -7.64 8.43 4.62
CA GLY A 143 -8.25 8.56 5.93
C GLY A 143 -8.46 7.19 6.57
N THR A 144 -9.65 6.95 7.11
CA THR A 144 -9.93 5.68 7.81
C THR A 144 -10.49 4.64 6.84
N VAL A 145 -9.81 3.51 6.73
CA VAL A 145 -10.19 2.35 5.93
C VAL A 145 -10.37 1.15 6.84
N GLY A 146 -11.51 0.47 6.72
CA GLY A 146 -11.75 -0.83 7.34
C GLY A 146 -11.61 -1.93 6.30
N ASN A 147 -11.04 -3.07 6.70
CA ASN A 147 -10.92 -4.25 5.86
C ASN A 147 -11.39 -5.50 6.59
N ILE A 148 -12.06 -6.39 5.85
CA ILE A 148 -12.45 -7.71 6.32
C ILE A 148 -12.31 -8.71 5.18
N GLY A 149 -11.80 -9.89 5.47
CA GLY A 149 -11.61 -10.92 4.46
C GLY A 149 -11.56 -12.33 5.02
N LEU A 150 -11.73 -13.27 4.11
CA LEU A 150 -11.65 -14.70 4.34
C LEU A 150 -10.52 -15.26 3.48
N GLY A 151 -9.80 -16.22 4.02
CA GLY A 151 -8.76 -16.92 3.28
C GLY A 151 -8.69 -18.38 3.64
N TYR A 152 -8.22 -19.16 2.68
CA TYR A 152 -7.98 -20.58 2.82
C TYR A 152 -6.56 -20.89 2.39
N ARG A 153 -5.80 -21.59 3.23
CA ARG A 153 -4.44 -22.06 2.93
C ARG A 153 -4.36 -23.56 3.07
N GLN A 154 -3.70 -24.20 2.12
CA GLN A 154 -3.47 -25.64 2.09
C GLN A 154 -1.97 -25.94 1.99
N LEU A 155 -1.49 -26.67 2.97
CA LEU A 155 -0.13 -27.15 3.12
C LEU A 155 0.07 -28.45 2.33
N SER A 156 1.23 -28.56 1.70
CA SER A 156 1.68 -29.77 1.00
C SER A 156 1.91 -30.95 1.96
N LYS A 157 1.96 -32.17 1.40
CA LYS A 157 2.14 -33.41 2.17
C LYS A 157 3.40 -33.40 3.05
N HIS A 158 4.48 -32.81 2.56
CA HIS A 158 5.78 -32.70 3.25
C HIS A 158 5.98 -31.36 3.97
N GLU A 159 4.95 -30.52 4.05
CA GLU A 159 4.98 -29.25 4.78
C GLU A 159 6.00 -28.22 4.27
N HIS A 160 6.65 -28.45 3.14
CA HIS A 160 7.65 -27.54 2.57
C HIS A 160 7.05 -26.41 1.74
N ALA A 161 5.78 -26.54 1.36
CA ALA A 161 5.05 -25.53 0.60
C ALA A 161 3.58 -25.45 1.00
N TYR A 162 2.96 -24.28 0.82
CA TYR A 162 1.51 -24.10 0.86
C TYR A 162 1.02 -23.25 -0.31
N ILE A 163 -0.25 -23.44 -0.68
CA ILE A 163 -1.01 -22.57 -1.57
C ILE A 163 -2.14 -21.91 -0.78
N GLY A 164 -2.40 -20.63 -1.03
CA GLY A 164 -3.44 -19.87 -0.36
C GLY A 164 -4.28 -19.07 -1.32
N ILE A 165 -5.58 -18.99 -1.07
CA ILE A 165 -6.49 -18.08 -1.75
C ILE A 165 -7.18 -17.20 -0.71
N ASN A 166 -7.40 -15.93 -1.03
CA ASN A 166 -8.08 -15.01 -0.14
C ASN A 166 -8.98 -14.03 -0.89
N VAL A 167 -9.99 -13.53 -0.19
CA VAL A 167 -10.95 -12.53 -0.68
C VAL A 167 -11.18 -11.51 0.42
N PHE A 168 -11.16 -10.22 0.06
CA PHE A 168 -11.36 -9.12 0.99
C PHE A 168 -12.38 -8.11 0.46
N ALA A 169 -13.08 -7.48 1.39
CA ALA A 169 -13.85 -6.27 1.18
C ALA A 169 -13.23 -5.14 2.02
N ASP A 170 -13.01 -4.00 1.38
CA ASP A 170 -12.53 -2.78 2.04
C ASP A 170 -13.57 -1.68 1.93
N ARG A 171 -13.64 -0.85 2.98
CA ARG A 171 -14.46 0.34 3.02
C ARG A 171 -13.64 1.52 3.51
N ALA A 172 -13.50 2.53 2.67
CA ALA A 172 -13.04 3.85 3.08
C ALA A 172 -14.23 4.62 3.68
N PHE A 173 -14.21 4.82 5.00
CA PHE A 173 -15.29 5.51 5.71
C PHE A 173 -15.34 7.00 5.37
N SER A 174 -14.16 7.63 5.23
CA SER A 174 -14.04 9.06 4.92
C SER A 174 -14.67 9.42 3.56
N GLU A 175 -14.65 8.50 2.60
CA GLU A 175 -15.09 8.75 1.22
C GLU A 175 -16.34 7.96 0.81
N ASN A 176 -16.90 7.19 1.76
CA ASN A 176 -17.98 6.22 1.53
C ASN A 176 -17.77 5.42 0.23
N ALA A 177 -16.62 4.76 0.15
CA ALA A 177 -16.15 4.08 -1.04
C ALA A 177 -15.72 2.65 -0.71
N ASN A 178 -16.06 1.71 -1.60
CA ASN A 178 -15.90 0.28 -1.35
C ASN A 178 -14.93 -0.34 -2.38
N ARG A 179 -14.18 -1.34 -1.97
CA ARG A 179 -13.28 -2.13 -2.84
C ARG A 179 -13.44 -3.60 -2.51
N VAL A 180 -13.32 -4.46 -3.51
CA VAL A 180 -13.14 -5.90 -3.32
C VAL A 180 -11.81 -6.32 -3.90
N SER A 181 -11.19 -7.34 -3.30
CA SER A 181 -9.96 -7.92 -3.82
C SER A 181 -9.92 -9.41 -3.66
N GLY A 182 -9.22 -10.08 -4.57
CA GLY A 182 -8.86 -11.49 -4.50
C GLY A 182 -7.35 -11.65 -4.59
N GLY A 183 -6.81 -12.58 -3.80
CA GLY A 183 -5.38 -12.84 -3.74
C GLY A 183 -5.06 -14.32 -3.84
N LEU A 184 -3.91 -14.61 -4.47
CA LEU A 184 -3.29 -15.93 -4.52
C LEU A 184 -1.92 -15.85 -3.85
N GLU A 185 -1.62 -16.82 -3.00
CA GLU A 185 -0.36 -16.95 -2.27
C GLU A 185 0.26 -18.32 -2.59
N TYR A 186 1.56 -18.34 -2.83
CA TYR A 186 2.34 -19.57 -2.94
C TYR A 186 3.63 -19.43 -2.15
N VAL A 187 3.82 -20.29 -1.16
CA VAL A 187 5.03 -20.30 -0.33
C VAL A 187 5.70 -21.64 -0.48
N ALA A 188 6.99 -21.64 -0.80
CA ALA A 188 7.79 -22.85 -0.96
C ALA A 188 9.21 -22.62 -0.43
N GLY A 189 9.58 -23.41 0.59
CA GLY A 189 10.82 -23.21 1.31
C GLY A 189 10.89 -21.79 1.86
N LEU A 190 11.92 -21.03 1.48
CA LEU A 190 12.15 -19.65 1.92
C LEU A 190 11.60 -18.58 0.97
N ASN A 191 10.85 -19.00 -0.04
CA ASN A 191 10.34 -18.14 -1.11
C ASN A 191 8.82 -18.00 -0.97
N GLU A 192 8.34 -16.79 -1.23
CA GLU A 192 6.91 -16.50 -1.28
C GLU A 192 6.61 -15.69 -2.52
N VAL A 193 5.54 -16.07 -3.22
CA VAL A 193 4.99 -15.33 -4.34
C VAL A 193 3.54 -15.02 -4.02
N ARG A 194 3.14 -13.78 -4.27
CA ARG A 194 1.75 -13.34 -4.10
C ARG A 194 1.30 -12.58 -5.33
N ALA A 195 0.04 -12.78 -5.70
CA ALA A 195 -0.62 -12.00 -6.74
C ALA A 195 -1.98 -11.56 -6.22
N ASN A 196 -2.25 -10.27 -6.27
CA ASN A 196 -3.48 -9.68 -5.77
C ASN A 196 -4.16 -8.86 -6.87
N VAL A 197 -5.47 -8.97 -6.98
CA VAL A 197 -6.29 -8.18 -7.91
C VAL A 197 -7.32 -7.40 -7.12
N TYR A 198 -7.51 -6.14 -7.47
CA TYR A 198 -8.39 -5.20 -6.79
C TYR A 198 -9.38 -4.61 -7.76
N ARG A 199 -10.63 -4.52 -7.32
CA ARG A 199 -11.72 -3.89 -8.06
C ARG A 199 -12.44 -2.90 -7.16
N GLY A 200 -12.42 -1.63 -7.57
CA GLY A 200 -13.26 -0.61 -6.97
C GLY A 200 -14.74 -0.92 -7.22
N LEU A 201 -15.56 -0.81 -6.17
CA LEU A 201 -17.00 -0.93 -6.25
C LEU A 201 -17.66 0.44 -6.24
N GLY A 202 -18.70 0.60 -7.06
CA GLY A 202 -19.43 1.83 -7.25
C GLY A 202 -19.07 2.56 -8.54
N ASP A 203 -20.01 3.38 -8.99
CA ASP A 203 -19.85 4.20 -10.18
C ASP A 203 -18.95 5.41 -9.91
N ILE A 204 -18.51 6.03 -11.00
CA ILE A 204 -17.79 7.30 -10.93
C ILE A 204 -18.76 8.34 -10.36
N LYS A 205 -18.42 8.90 -9.20
CA LYS A 205 -19.18 10.01 -8.64
C LYS A 205 -18.69 11.28 -9.33
N SER A 206 -19.48 11.80 -10.26
CA SER A 206 -19.20 13.05 -10.97
C SER A 206 -20.19 14.13 -10.55
N GLN A 207 -19.69 15.33 -10.27
CA GLN A 207 -20.49 16.51 -9.99
C GLN A 207 -19.96 17.68 -10.80
N SER A 208 -20.88 18.45 -11.37
CA SER A 208 -20.56 19.68 -12.09
C SER A 208 -21.43 20.83 -11.62
N TYR A 209 -20.85 22.01 -11.46
CA TYR A 209 -21.60 23.23 -11.19
C TYR A 209 -20.96 24.43 -11.90
N SER A 210 -21.75 25.46 -12.14
CA SER A 210 -21.28 26.71 -12.73
C SER A 210 -21.41 27.84 -11.72
N LYS A 211 -20.39 28.70 -11.64
CA LYS A 211 -20.37 29.87 -10.75
C LYS A 211 -20.02 31.12 -11.54
N GLY A 212 -20.75 32.22 -11.31
CA GLY A 212 -20.41 33.53 -11.89
C GLY A 212 -19.11 34.10 -11.32
N VAL A 213 -18.37 34.84 -12.15
CA VAL A 213 -17.12 35.50 -11.75
C VAL A 213 -17.35 37.01 -11.59
N SER A 214 -17.00 37.56 -10.43
CA SER A 214 -17.15 38.98 -10.11
C SER A 214 -15.84 39.77 -9.98
N HIS A 215 -14.70 39.08 -9.89
CA HIS A 215 -13.40 39.70 -9.60
C HIS A 215 -12.54 39.94 -10.85
N LEU A 216 -13.12 40.02 -12.05
CA LEU A 216 -12.31 40.18 -13.26
C LEU A 216 -11.62 41.56 -13.31
N PRO A 217 -10.39 41.66 -13.83
CA PRO A 217 -9.63 42.91 -13.90
C PRO A 217 -10.11 43.86 -15.01
N PHE A 218 -11.18 43.50 -15.72
CA PHE A 218 -11.79 44.30 -16.79
C PHE A 218 -13.32 44.20 -16.75
N PRO A 219 -14.03 45.24 -17.22
CA PRO A 219 -15.48 45.21 -17.35
C PRO A 219 -15.92 44.28 -18.49
N LEU A 220 -17.05 43.58 -18.30
CA LEU A 220 -17.60 42.64 -19.28
C LEU A 220 -18.52 43.26 -20.34
N TYR A 221 -18.88 44.56 -20.22
CA TYR A 221 -19.76 45.30 -21.14
C TYR A 221 -21.05 44.55 -21.55
N GLY A 222 -21.73 43.91 -20.60
CA GLY A 222 -22.95 43.12 -20.86
C GLY A 222 -22.68 41.67 -21.32
N GLY A 223 -21.43 41.25 -21.34
CA GLY A 223 -20.98 39.87 -21.49
C GLY A 223 -21.10 39.06 -20.19
N THR A 224 -20.82 37.76 -20.28
CA THR A 224 -20.91 36.82 -19.15
C THR A 224 -19.54 36.20 -18.84
N ALA A 225 -19.31 35.95 -17.56
CA ALA A 225 -18.16 35.20 -17.08
C ALA A 225 -18.61 34.14 -16.08
N SER A 226 -18.28 32.89 -16.37
CA SER A 226 -18.56 31.77 -15.49
C SER A 226 -17.37 30.81 -15.38
N ILE A 227 -17.28 30.14 -14.25
CA ILE A 227 -16.36 29.02 -14.02
C ILE A 227 -17.23 27.78 -13.96
N ASN A 228 -16.97 26.82 -14.85
CA ASN A 228 -17.56 25.50 -14.79
C ASN A 228 -16.58 24.58 -14.06
N VAL A 229 -17.03 24.06 -12.92
CA VAL A 229 -16.24 23.17 -12.08
C VAL A 229 -16.72 21.74 -12.30
N TYR A 230 -15.81 20.83 -12.60
CA TYR A 230 -16.08 19.40 -12.70
C TYR A 230 -15.24 18.65 -11.68
N THR A 231 -15.89 17.81 -10.89
CA THR A 231 -15.22 16.95 -9.93
C THR A 231 -15.62 15.52 -10.19
N SER A 232 -14.65 14.61 -10.20
CA SER A 232 -14.94 13.18 -10.34
C SER A 232 -14.07 12.34 -9.42
N GLN A 233 -14.66 11.27 -8.90
CA GLN A 233 -14.01 10.38 -7.94
C GLN A 233 -14.34 8.91 -8.23
N LYS A 234 -13.33 8.04 -8.10
CA LYS A 234 -13.48 6.59 -8.19
C LYS A 234 -12.41 5.84 -7.41
N VAL A 235 -12.77 4.68 -6.87
CA VAL A 235 -11.81 3.69 -6.37
C VAL A 235 -11.09 3.04 -7.54
N LEU A 236 -9.76 3.11 -7.55
CA LEU A 236 -8.97 2.56 -8.65
C LEU A 236 -8.96 1.04 -8.59
N SER A 237 -9.09 0.42 -9.76
CA SER A 237 -8.91 -1.03 -9.92
C SER A 237 -7.49 -1.31 -10.37
N GLY A 238 -6.95 -2.48 -10.05
CA GLY A 238 -5.57 -2.80 -10.39
C GLY A 238 -5.14 -4.16 -9.91
N TYR A 239 -3.85 -4.43 -9.98
CA TYR A 239 -3.25 -5.64 -9.48
C TYR A 239 -1.82 -5.39 -8.99
N ASP A 240 -1.34 -6.25 -8.10
CA ASP A 240 0.06 -6.33 -7.71
C ASP A 240 0.55 -7.77 -7.72
N VAL A 241 1.86 -7.91 -7.93
CA VAL A 241 2.60 -9.16 -7.81
C VAL A 241 3.82 -8.89 -6.95
N SER A 242 4.04 -9.72 -5.94
CA SER A 242 5.19 -9.59 -5.05
C SER A 242 5.90 -10.92 -4.85
N TYR A 243 7.20 -10.81 -4.65
CA TYR A 243 8.09 -11.88 -4.25
C TYR A 243 8.75 -11.49 -2.93
N THR A 244 8.69 -12.39 -1.96
CA THR A 244 9.37 -12.23 -0.67
C THR A 244 10.33 -13.39 -0.46
N ARG A 245 11.53 -13.06 0.01
CA ARG A 245 12.54 -14.05 0.37
C ARG A 245 12.93 -13.91 1.83
N SER A 246 13.12 -15.05 2.47
CA SER A 246 13.71 -15.15 3.81
C SER A 246 15.00 -15.95 3.77
N PHE A 247 15.77 -15.89 4.84
CA PHE A 247 17.11 -16.47 4.88
C PHE A 247 17.18 -17.52 5.98
N LYS A 248 17.81 -18.67 5.69
CA LYS A 248 17.88 -19.81 6.62
C LYS A 248 18.48 -19.41 7.97
N ASN A 249 19.59 -18.66 7.92
CA ASN A 249 20.37 -18.25 9.08
C ASN A 249 19.99 -16.87 9.62
N ALA A 250 19.03 -16.19 8.98
CA ALA A 250 18.56 -14.87 9.38
C ALA A 250 17.04 -14.80 9.16
N ARG A 251 16.28 -15.64 9.87
CA ARG A 251 14.81 -15.67 9.77
C ARG A 251 14.16 -14.38 10.29
N TRP A 252 14.90 -13.57 11.05
CA TRP A 252 14.53 -12.22 11.45
C TRP A 252 14.57 -11.20 10.30
N ALA A 253 15.20 -11.51 9.15
CA ALA A 253 15.26 -10.64 7.98
C ALA A 253 14.43 -11.19 6.82
N ARG A 254 13.70 -10.30 6.15
CA ARG A 254 12.93 -10.63 4.94
C ARG A 254 13.09 -9.53 3.92
N VAL A 255 13.34 -9.89 2.67
CA VAL A 255 13.41 -8.95 1.56
C VAL A 255 12.17 -9.11 0.69
N HIS A 256 11.57 -7.98 0.31
CA HIS A 256 10.36 -7.88 -0.47
C HIS A 256 10.68 -7.14 -1.77
N ILE A 257 10.18 -7.65 -2.89
CA ILE A 257 10.16 -6.95 -4.16
C ILE A 257 8.80 -7.18 -4.83
N GLY A 258 8.27 -6.18 -5.51
CA GLY A 258 7.00 -6.33 -6.20
C GLY A 258 6.79 -5.28 -7.27
N ALA A 259 5.79 -5.51 -8.10
CA ALA A 259 5.33 -4.57 -9.10
C ALA A 259 3.81 -4.46 -9.02
N TYR A 260 3.29 -3.31 -9.37
CA TYR A 260 1.85 -3.06 -9.39
C TYR A 260 1.44 -2.26 -10.61
N HIS A 261 0.17 -2.39 -10.95
CA HIS A 261 -0.47 -1.63 -12.00
C HIS A 261 -1.86 -1.20 -11.55
N TRP A 262 -2.13 0.09 -11.61
CA TRP A 262 -3.44 0.68 -11.32
C TRP A 262 -4.05 1.22 -12.60
N LYS A 263 -5.25 0.73 -12.91
CA LYS A 263 -6.11 1.35 -13.91
C LYS A 263 -6.63 2.64 -13.32
N GLY A 264 -6.34 3.73 -14.00
CA GLY A 264 -6.78 5.02 -13.52
C GLY A 264 -8.22 5.32 -13.93
N LEU A 265 -8.56 6.59 -13.99
CA LEU A 265 -9.92 7.09 -14.04
C LEU A 265 -10.14 7.80 -15.39
N GLY A 266 -10.95 7.20 -16.26
CA GLY A 266 -11.46 7.86 -17.45
C GLY A 266 -12.65 8.74 -17.09
N VAL A 267 -12.54 10.06 -17.27
CA VAL A 267 -13.58 11.04 -16.97
C VAL A 267 -13.88 11.88 -18.21
N SER A 268 -15.16 12.18 -18.45
CA SER A 268 -15.59 13.17 -19.43
C SER A 268 -15.30 14.58 -18.92
N THR A 269 -14.52 15.36 -19.67
CA THR A 269 -14.16 16.77 -19.40
C THR A 269 -14.95 17.72 -20.30
N TYR A 270 -15.08 18.99 -19.89
CA TYR A 270 -15.82 19.99 -20.68
C TYR A 270 -15.09 20.42 -21.96
N SER A 271 -13.77 20.25 -22.01
CA SER A 271 -12.91 20.63 -23.14
C SER A 271 -12.99 19.70 -24.37
N GLY A 272 -14.06 18.90 -24.51
CA GLY A 272 -14.27 18.07 -25.70
C GLY A 272 -13.22 16.97 -25.91
N GLY A 273 -12.68 16.40 -24.84
CA GLY A 273 -11.75 15.27 -24.91
C GLY A 273 -10.28 15.63 -25.14
N THR A 274 -9.94 16.92 -25.17
CA THR A 274 -8.54 17.39 -25.23
C THR A 274 -7.92 17.75 -23.88
N SER A 275 -8.69 17.77 -22.77
CA SER A 275 -8.12 17.98 -21.43
C SER A 275 -7.25 16.78 -21.01
N PRO A 276 -6.00 16.98 -20.55
CA PRO A 276 -5.10 15.92 -20.07
C PRO A 276 -5.55 15.21 -18.77
N ILE A 277 -6.76 15.51 -18.29
CA ILE A 277 -7.42 14.89 -17.13
C ILE A 277 -8.46 13.84 -17.55
N SER A 278 -8.84 13.80 -18.83
CA SER A 278 -9.85 12.85 -19.31
C SER A 278 -9.45 11.40 -19.04
N ASP A 279 -8.15 11.16 -18.89
CA ASP A 279 -7.61 9.97 -18.27
C ASP A 279 -6.68 10.37 -17.11
N LEU A 280 -7.11 10.13 -15.87
CA LEU A 280 -6.19 9.82 -14.80
C LEU A 280 -5.48 8.54 -15.26
N ASN A 281 -4.40 8.71 -15.99
CA ASN A 281 -3.90 7.70 -16.90
C ASN A 281 -3.26 6.53 -16.11
N ASN A 282 -3.23 5.30 -16.64
CA ASN A 282 -2.78 4.10 -15.89
C ASN A 282 -1.42 4.29 -15.19
N SER A 283 -1.33 3.96 -13.91
CA SER A 283 -0.09 4.03 -13.13
C SER A 283 0.55 2.66 -13.00
N SER A 284 1.88 2.62 -13.00
CA SER A 284 2.63 1.40 -12.73
C SER A 284 3.87 1.74 -11.93
N GLY A 285 4.25 0.83 -11.06
CA GLY A 285 5.39 1.02 -10.21
C GLY A 285 5.96 -0.27 -9.69
N TRP A 286 7.12 -0.16 -9.08
CA TRP A 286 7.78 -1.25 -8.40
C TRP A 286 8.08 -0.86 -6.96
N GLN A 287 8.12 -1.86 -6.10
CA GLN A 287 8.38 -1.71 -4.67
C GLN A 287 9.52 -2.64 -4.31
N VAL A 288 10.43 -2.16 -3.45
CA VAL A 288 11.45 -2.98 -2.81
C VAL A 288 11.48 -2.65 -1.33
N GLY A 289 11.67 -3.62 -0.47
CA GLY A 289 11.74 -3.36 0.95
C GLY A 289 12.37 -4.50 1.73
N THR A 290 12.52 -4.26 3.02
CA THR A 290 13.00 -5.25 3.96
C THR A 290 12.23 -5.13 5.27
N THR A 291 11.80 -6.28 5.81
CA THR A 291 11.31 -6.37 7.19
C THR A 291 12.42 -6.95 8.06
N LEU A 292 12.71 -6.28 9.16
CA LEU A 292 13.67 -6.71 10.17
C LEU A 292 12.94 -6.89 11.49
N GLN A 293 12.93 -8.11 12.02
CA GLN A 293 12.37 -8.39 13.33
C GLN A 293 13.43 -8.14 14.40
N VAL A 294 13.32 -7.00 15.08
CA VAL A 294 14.36 -6.50 15.98
C VAL A 294 14.26 -7.21 17.34
N THR A 295 13.05 -7.29 17.88
CA THR A 295 12.72 -8.03 19.11
C THR A 295 11.52 -8.93 18.82
N PRO A 296 11.16 -9.89 19.70
CA PRO A 296 9.96 -10.70 19.51
C PRO A 296 8.74 -9.85 19.18
N HIS A 297 8.50 -8.77 19.93
CA HIS A 297 7.32 -7.92 19.76
C HIS A 297 7.50 -6.83 18.69
N ILE A 298 8.73 -6.41 18.36
CA ILE A 298 8.98 -5.24 17.52
C ILE A 298 9.65 -5.64 16.22
N SER A 299 9.03 -5.24 15.11
CA SER A 299 9.59 -5.35 13.77
C SER A 299 9.61 -4.00 13.06
N LEU A 300 10.60 -3.81 12.20
CA LEU A 300 10.81 -2.63 11.39
C LEU A 300 10.63 -3.00 9.92
N ASP A 301 9.70 -2.37 9.23
CA ASP A 301 9.51 -2.51 7.78
C ASP A 301 10.00 -1.22 7.10
N LEU A 302 11.00 -1.37 6.23
CA LEU A 302 11.58 -0.31 5.43
C LEU A 302 11.31 -0.62 3.96
N ARG A 303 10.57 0.25 3.27
CA ARG A 303 10.20 0.04 1.87
C ARG A 303 10.51 1.28 1.03
N TYR A 304 10.75 1.09 -0.25
CA TYR A 304 10.84 2.11 -1.27
C TYR A 304 9.94 1.73 -2.43
N THR A 305 9.15 2.67 -2.91
CA THR A 305 8.29 2.51 -4.08
C THR A 305 8.72 3.54 -5.10
N SER A 306 8.88 3.07 -6.33
CA SER A 306 9.00 3.91 -7.50
C SER A 306 7.71 3.81 -8.30
N ASP A 307 7.09 4.94 -8.58
CA ASP A 307 5.90 5.04 -9.43
C ASP A 307 6.22 5.90 -10.66
N ASN A 308 5.70 5.52 -11.82
CA ASN A 308 5.94 6.24 -13.07
C ASN A 308 5.17 7.58 -13.17
N LYS A 309 4.08 7.74 -12.42
CA LYS A 309 3.19 8.90 -12.50
C LYS A 309 3.00 9.57 -11.15
N TYR A 310 2.92 8.78 -10.10
CA TYR A 310 2.76 9.29 -8.75
C TYR A 310 4.11 9.38 -8.03
N ALA A 311 4.05 9.83 -6.79
CA ALA A 311 5.22 10.05 -5.99
C ALA A 311 5.95 8.75 -5.64
N SER A 312 7.19 8.64 -6.14
CA SER A 312 8.15 7.69 -5.60
C SER A 312 8.55 8.12 -4.18
N GLY A 313 8.64 7.17 -3.25
CA GLY A 313 8.83 7.48 -1.84
C GLY A 313 9.40 6.31 -1.05
N ALA A 314 10.08 6.65 0.05
CA ALA A 314 10.44 5.68 1.06
C ALA A 314 9.41 5.66 2.18
N TYR A 315 9.34 4.53 2.86
CA TYR A 315 8.37 4.20 3.89
C TYR A 315 9.10 3.50 5.03
N GLY A 316 8.69 3.84 6.25
CA GLY A 316 9.21 3.22 7.46
C GLY A 316 8.08 2.97 8.44
N PHE A 317 7.87 1.72 8.80
CA PHE A 317 6.84 1.30 9.75
C PHE A 317 7.47 0.51 10.88
N ILE A 318 7.04 0.82 12.10
CA ILE A 318 7.28 0.01 13.27
C ILE A 318 6.01 -0.80 13.51
N LYS A 319 6.18 -2.11 13.59
CA LYS A 319 5.10 -3.07 13.83
C LYS A 319 5.32 -3.69 15.20
N TYR A 320 4.34 -3.50 16.07
CA TYR A 320 4.24 -4.12 17.38
C TYR A 320 3.26 -5.29 17.32
N THR A 321 3.74 -6.50 17.57
CA THR A 321 2.90 -7.71 17.70
C THR A 321 2.57 -7.88 19.18
N LEU A 322 1.28 -8.06 19.50
CA LEU A 322 0.85 -8.16 20.92
C LEU A 322 1.38 -9.43 21.60
N GLY A 323 1.66 -10.47 20.84
CA GLY A 323 2.26 -11.71 21.33
C GLY A 323 3.77 -11.80 21.14
N THR A 324 4.33 -13.00 21.35
CA THR A 324 5.79 -13.25 21.39
C THR A 324 6.27 -14.10 20.20
N PRO A 325 6.50 -13.51 19.02
CA PRO A 325 7.16 -14.18 17.90
C PRO A 325 8.50 -14.83 18.26
N LYS A 326 8.74 -16.03 17.75
CA LYS A 326 9.93 -16.85 18.06
C LYS A 326 11.26 -16.30 17.53
N PHE A 327 11.23 -15.61 16.39
CA PHE A 327 12.43 -15.16 15.70
C PHE A 327 12.65 -13.67 15.91
N ALA A 328 13.84 -13.27 16.32
CA ALA A 328 14.20 -11.86 16.48
C ALA A 328 15.71 -11.69 16.46
N TRP A 329 16.20 -10.51 16.03
CA TRP A 329 17.62 -10.16 16.13
C TRP A 329 18.09 -10.22 17.59
N TYR A 330 17.34 -9.61 18.51
CA TYR A 330 17.64 -9.59 19.93
C TYR A 330 16.58 -10.33 20.74
N GLY A 331 17.02 -11.22 21.63
CA GLY A 331 16.14 -11.92 22.58
C GLY A 331 15.23 -13.01 21.96
N GLY A 332 15.51 -13.44 20.73
CA GLY A 332 14.80 -14.53 20.05
C GLY A 332 15.75 -15.44 19.27
N LYS A 333 15.21 -16.49 18.66
CA LYS A 333 16.00 -17.41 17.82
C LYS A 333 16.37 -16.74 16.49
N HIS A 334 17.55 -17.06 15.94
CA HIS A 334 17.99 -16.54 14.64
C HIS A 334 17.65 -17.47 13.46
N SER A 335 17.55 -18.76 13.76
CA SER A 335 17.13 -19.83 12.85
C SER A 335 16.42 -20.94 13.64
N ASP A 336 15.59 -21.73 12.96
CA ASP A 336 14.99 -22.94 13.53
C ASP A 336 14.70 -23.93 12.40
N ASP A 337 15.39 -25.07 12.39
CA ASP A 337 15.22 -26.10 11.37
C ASP A 337 14.12 -27.12 11.74
N THR A 338 13.52 -27.02 12.93
CA THR A 338 12.47 -27.94 13.40
C THR A 338 11.11 -27.71 12.74
N ILE A 339 10.83 -26.48 12.31
CA ILE A 339 9.59 -26.12 11.60
C ILE A 339 9.92 -25.59 10.21
N THR A 340 9.23 -26.15 9.21
CA THR A 340 9.29 -25.64 7.84
C THR A 340 8.75 -24.21 7.79
N ASN A 341 9.36 -23.40 6.94
CA ASN A 341 8.94 -22.01 6.79
C ASN A 341 7.48 -21.89 6.30
N ALA A 342 6.99 -22.83 5.48
CA ALA A 342 5.60 -22.85 5.04
C ALA A 342 4.62 -23.12 6.20
N ARG A 343 4.91 -24.07 7.11
CA ARG A 343 4.05 -24.33 8.28
C ARG A 343 4.02 -23.14 9.24
N ALA A 344 5.17 -22.52 9.49
CA ALA A 344 5.27 -21.38 10.40
C ALA A 344 4.44 -20.16 9.95
N ARG A 345 4.11 -20.07 8.65
CA ARG A 345 3.44 -18.92 8.04
C ARG A 345 1.97 -19.14 7.71
N MET A 346 1.39 -20.29 8.06
CA MET A 346 -0.01 -20.55 7.77
C MET A 346 -0.99 -19.59 8.46
N LEU A 347 -0.56 -18.93 9.54
CA LEU A 347 -1.34 -17.92 10.27
C LEU A 347 -0.79 -16.49 10.10
N ASP A 348 0.17 -16.28 9.19
CA ASP A 348 0.65 -14.94 8.86
C ASP A 348 -0.47 -14.13 8.19
N LYS A 349 -0.54 -12.84 8.46
CA LYS A 349 -1.52 -11.98 7.79
C LYS A 349 -1.26 -11.91 6.29
N VAL A 350 -2.34 -11.82 5.53
CA VAL A 350 -2.31 -11.60 4.08
C VAL A 350 -1.67 -10.24 3.80
N ASP A 351 -0.65 -10.23 2.95
CA ASP A 351 0.02 -9.02 2.49
C ASP A 351 -0.61 -8.52 1.20
N ARG A 352 -1.12 -7.30 1.24
CA ARG A 352 -1.97 -6.70 0.22
C ARG A 352 -1.79 -5.18 0.19
N SER A 353 -2.04 -4.59 -0.98
CA SER A 353 -1.92 -3.16 -1.20
C SER A 353 -3.07 -2.37 -0.55
N PRO A 354 -2.80 -1.19 0.03
CA PRO A 354 -3.83 -0.33 0.58
C PRO A 354 -4.81 0.15 -0.51
N MET A 355 -5.98 0.64 -0.08
CA MET A 355 -6.98 1.19 -0.99
C MET A 355 -6.47 2.44 -1.70
N VAL A 356 -6.75 2.57 -3.00
CA VAL A 356 -6.36 3.74 -3.81
C VAL A 356 -7.61 4.38 -4.42
N ILE A 357 -7.79 5.68 -4.25
CA ILE A 357 -8.85 6.49 -4.85
C ILE A 357 -8.24 7.55 -5.76
N GLY A 358 -8.76 7.66 -6.98
CA GLY A 358 -8.49 8.77 -7.88
C GLY A 358 -9.55 9.86 -7.74
N LYS A 359 -9.12 11.10 -7.62
CA LYS A 359 -9.94 12.31 -7.66
C LYS A 359 -9.44 13.23 -8.78
N SER A 360 -10.38 13.86 -9.47
CA SER A 360 -10.12 14.90 -10.46
C SER A 360 -10.92 16.15 -10.12
N TYR A 361 -10.29 17.29 -10.37
CA TYR A 361 -10.86 18.61 -10.21
C TYR A 361 -10.48 19.43 -11.45
N GLU A 362 -11.47 19.86 -12.21
CA GLU A 362 -11.30 20.72 -13.39
C GLU A 362 -12.05 22.03 -13.15
N GLU A 363 -11.35 23.14 -13.32
CA GLU A 363 -11.94 24.47 -13.46
C GLU A 363 -11.79 24.94 -14.90
N PHE A 364 -12.91 25.15 -15.58
CA PHE A 364 -12.95 25.69 -16.92
C PHE A 364 -13.59 27.08 -16.93
N TRP A 365 -12.80 28.08 -17.26
CA TRP A 365 -13.22 29.49 -17.30
C TRP A 365 -13.86 29.82 -18.64
N VAL A 366 -15.09 30.31 -18.64
CA VAL A 366 -15.78 30.78 -19.85
C VAL A 366 -16.01 32.27 -19.70
N ILE A 367 -15.31 33.06 -20.51
CA ILE A 367 -15.44 34.51 -20.54
C ILE A 367 -15.83 34.90 -21.96
N VAL A 368 -17.02 35.49 -22.08
CA VAL A 368 -17.54 36.01 -23.33
C VAL A 368 -17.69 37.52 -23.15
N PRO A 369 -16.66 38.31 -23.47
CA PRO A 369 -16.81 39.75 -23.52
C PRO A 369 -17.76 40.10 -24.66
N ARG A 370 -18.71 41.00 -24.42
CA ARG A 370 -19.50 41.60 -25.50
C ARG A 370 -18.73 42.82 -26.00
N ASP A 371 -18.28 42.79 -27.25
CA ASP A 371 -17.63 43.95 -27.86
C ASP A 371 -18.61 45.14 -27.89
N PRO A 372 -18.22 46.34 -27.42
CA PRO A 372 -19.02 47.54 -27.57
C PRO A 372 -18.94 48.16 -28.98
N GLY A 373 -18.38 47.47 -29.98
CA GLY A 373 -18.00 48.06 -31.27
C GLY A 373 -18.23 47.22 -32.55
N LEU A 374 -19.11 46.22 -32.52
CA LEU A 374 -19.60 45.52 -33.73
C LEU A 374 -21.12 45.60 -33.84
#